data_AF-A0A1E7IAA1-F1
#
_entry.id   AF-A0A1E7IAA1-F1
#
_cell.length_a   1.000
_cell.length_b   1.000
_cell.length_c   1.000
_cell.angle_alpha   90.00
_cell.angle_beta   90.00
_cell.angle_gamma   90.00
#
_symmetry.space_group_name_H-M   'P 1'
#
loop_
_entity.id
_entity.type
_entity.pdbx_description
1 polymer ?
#
loop_
_entity_poly.entity_id
_entity_poly.type
_entity_poly.pdbx_seq_one_letter_code
_entity_poly.pdbx_strand_id
1 'polypeptide(L)'
;MTDSSRNKILYISGGSRSGKSRYAEQRAEILTGKRSYIATCPIIDAEMDGRIALHQQRREGKGWLTVEEPLDLAQALMDTADSAVVLVDCLTLWINNLLYEAECLDQTLSEEQIVRCCQQVIEACKDGDRTIIFVTNELGMGIVPADAISRLYR
;
A
#
# COMPACT_ATOMS: atom_id res chain seq x y z
N MET A 1 17.10 30.44 3.17
CA MET A 1 15.62 30.41 3.19
C MET A 1 15.22 30.35 1.73
N THR A 2 14.84 29.21 1.15
CA THR A 2 13.83 28.22 1.56
C THR A 2 14.29 26.82 1.14
N ASP A 3 14.37 25.88 2.07
CA ASP A 3 14.40 24.45 1.70
C ASP A 3 13.00 24.13 1.17
N SER A 4 12.88 23.94 -0.15
CA SER A 4 11.61 23.56 -0.76
C SER A 4 11.20 22.21 -0.18
N SER A 5 10.17 22.24 0.67
CA SER A 5 9.37 21.08 1.07
C SER A 5 9.14 20.16 -0.12
N ARG A 6 9.80 19.01 -0.12
CA ARG A 6 9.70 18.00 -1.18
C ARG A 6 9.20 16.72 -0.55
N ASN A 7 8.08 16.23 -1.06
CA ASN A 7 7.58 14.90 -0.73
C ASN A 7 8.67 13.85 -0.98
N LYS A 8 8.80 12.92 -0.05
CA LYS A 8 9.76 11.82 -0.10
C LYS A 8 9.01 10.52 -0.28
N ILE A 9 9.35 9.75 -1.31
CA ILE A 9 8.83 8.40 -1.50
C ILE A 9 9.90 7.40 -1.07
N LEU A 10 9.55 6.53 -0.13
CA LEU A 10 10.35 5.38 0.28
C LEU A 10 9.67 4.12 -0.23
N TYR A 11 10.34 3.41 -1.13
CA TYR A 11 9.86 2.15 -1.68
C TYR A 11 10.57 0.96 -1.02
N ILE A 12 9.81 0.04 -0.43
CA ILE A 12 10.33 -1.12 0.29
C ILE A 12 9.78 -2.39 -0.38
N SER A 13 10.68 -3.14 -1.00
CA SER A 13 10.38 -4.44 -1.63
C SER A 13 11.04 -5.60 -0.88
N GLY A 14 10.45 -6.78 -0.99
CA GLY A 14 11.06 -8.02 -0.55
C GLY A 14 10.08 -9.20 -0.56
N GLY A 15 10.61 -10.41 -0.37
CA GLY A 15 9.80 -11.63 -0.37
C GLY A 15 8.72 -11.67 0.72
N SER A 16 7.81 -12.62 0.62
CA SER A 16 6.81 -12.87 1.66
C SER A 16 7.49 -13.19 3.00
N ARG A 17 6.96 -12.64 4.11
CA ARG A 17 7.47 -12.85 5.48
C ARG A 17 8.93 -12.41 5.73
N SER A 18 9.48 -11.54 4.89
CA SER A 18 10.86 -11.00 5.06
C SER A 18 10.99 -9.94 6.17
N GLY A 19 9.88 -9.52 6.79
CA GLY A 19 9.88 -8.47 7.81
C GLY A 19 9.73 -7.05 7.27
N LYS A 20 9.47 -6.87 5.97
CA LYS A 20 9.33 -5.56 5.31
C LYS A 20 8.26 -4.63 5.93
N SER A 21 7.08 -5.13 6.31
CA SER A 21 6.06 -4.32 6.99
C SER A 21 6.55 -3.77 8.32
N ARG A 22 7.21 -4.62 9.14
CA ARG A 22 7.82 -4.19 10.40
C ARG A 22 8.91 -3.14 10.17
N TYR A 23 9.76 -3.34 9.16
CA TYR A 23 10.79 -2.38 8.81
C TYR A 23 10.16 -1.04 8.38
N ALA A 24 9.11 -1.07 7.55
CA ALA A 24 8.38 0.12 7.12
C ALA A 24 7.76 0.89 8.31
N GLU A 25 7.11 0.19 9.24
CA GLU A 25 6.57 0.78 10.48
C GLU A 25 7.68 1.45 11.30
N GLN A 26 8.81 0.78 11.52
CA GLN A 26 9.94 1.35 12.25
C GLN A 26 10.51 2.60 11.56
N ARG A 27 10.55 2.62 10.22
CA ARG A 27 10.97 3.79 9.44
C ARG A 27 9.99 4.96 9.55
N ALA A 28 8.69 4.69 9.66
CA ALA A 28 7.68 5.73 9.89
C ALA A 28 7.70 6.26 11.33
N GLU A 29 7.92 5.40 12.31
CA GLU A 29 7.87 5.73 13.73
C GLU A 29 9.01 6.68 14.16
N ILE A 30 10.17 6.65 13.49
CA ILE A 30 11.27 7.59 13.75
C ILE A 30 11.03 9.00 13.19
N LEU A 31 10.07 9.17 12.29
CA LEU A 31 9.70 10.47 11.72
C LEU A 31 8.70 11.17 12.65
N THR A 32 8.65 12.49 12.60
CA THR A 32 7.74 13.29 13.43
C THR A 32 6.47 13.67 12.67
N GLY A 33 5.42 14.00 13.41
CA GLY A 33 4.13 14.42 12.85
C GLY A 33 3.07 13.33 12.82
N LYS A 34 1.89 13.69 12.30
CA LYS A 34 0.74 12.79 12.16
C LYS A 34 1.07 11.65 11.19
N ARG A 35 0.71 10.41 11.56
CA ARG A 35 0.99 9.21 10.78
C ARG A 35 -0.29 8.51 10.37
N SER A 36 -0.38 8.15 9.09
CA SER A 36 -1.48 7.36 8.55
C SER A 36 -0.98 6.04 7.97
N TYR A 37 -1.72 4.97 8.24
CA TYR A 37 -1.49 3.63 7.71
C TYR A 37 -2.65 3.31 6.76
N ILE A 38 -2.36 3.11 5.48
CA ILE A 38 -3.33 2.67 4.48
C ILE A 38 -3.17 1.16 4.31
N ALA A 39 -4.14 0.42 4.82
CA ALA A 39 -4.22 -1.03 4.69
C ALA A 39 -4.98 -1.36 3.41
N THR A 40 -4.30 -1.99 2.45
CA THR A 40 -4.94 -2.46 1.19
C THR A 40 -5.44 -3.89 1.30
N CYS A 41 -5.28 -4.53 2.47
CA CYS A 41 -5.79 -5.87 2.70
C CYS A 41 -7.30 -5.84 2.89
N PRO A 42 -8.08 -6.51 2.03
CA PRO A 42 -9.51 -6.65 2.26
C PRO A 42 -9.76 -7.50 3.52
N ILE A 43 -10.80 -7.15 4.29
CA ILE A 43 -11.25 -7.93 5.44
C ILE A 43 -12.19 -9.01 4.90
N ILE A 44 -11.63 -10.19 4.56
CA ILE A 44 -12.40 -11.27 3.92
C ILE A 44 -12.38 -12.62 4.65
N ASP A 45 -11.55 -12.83 5.68
CA ASP A 45 -11.51 -14.14 6.35
C ASP A 45 -11.05 -14.14 7.81
N ALA A 46 -11.65 -15.03 8.62
CA ALA A 46 -11.40 -15.19 10.06
C ALA A 46 -9.99 -15.69 10.38
N GLU A 47 -9.30 -16.31 9.41
CA GLU A 47 -7.89 -16.72 9.55
C GLU A 47 -6.91 -15.53 9.40
N MET A 48 -7.34 -14.43 8.74
CA MET A 48 -6.59 -13.17 8.68
C MET A 48 -6.82 -12.27 9.90
N ASP A 49 -7.94 -12.43 10.60
CA ASP A 49 -8.31 -11.59 11.76
C ASP A 49 -7.25 -11.59 12.85
N GLY A 50 -6.67 -12.74 13.18
CA GLY A 50 -5.61 -12.81 14.20
C GLY A 50 -4.34 -12.04 13.82
N ARG A 51 -4.05 -11.90 12.51
CA ARG A 51 -2.90 -11.15 12.03
C ARG A 51 -3.20 -9.67 11.90
N ILE A 52 -4.37 -9.31 11.40
CA ILE A 52 -4.86 -7.93 11.34
C ILE A 52 -4.89 -7.37 12.76
N ALA A 53 -5.45 -8.11 13.73
CA ALA A 53 -5.47 -7.75 15.14
C ALA A 53 -4.06 -7.53 15.69
N LEU A 54 -3.10 -8.42 15.39
CA LEU A 54 -1.70 -8.24 15.83
C LEU A 54 -1.07 -6.99 15.20
N HIS A 55 -1.39 -6.66 13.95
CA HIS A 55 -0.86 -5.47 13.27
C HIS A 55 -1.48 -4.19 13.82
N GLN A 56 -2.80 -4.19 14.07
CA GLN A 56 -3.49 -3.09 14.73
C GLN A 56 -2.97 -2.88 16.16
N GLN A 57 -2.81 -3.95 16.95
CA GLN A 57 -2.25 -3.88 18.31
C GLN A 57 -0.82 -3.34 18.33
N ARG A 58 0.01 -3.67 17.33
CA ARG A 58 1.37 -3.12 17.20
C ARG A 58 1.39 -1.61 16.95
N ARG A 59 0.32 -1.08 16.34
CA ARG A 59 0.15 0.35 16.06
C ARG A 59 -0.57 1.09 17.18
N GLU A 60 -1.31 0.38 18.02
CA GLU A 60 -2.05 0.92 19.17
C GLU A 60 -1.11 1.73 20.08
N GLY A 61 -1.55 2.92 20.49
CA GLY A 61 -0.76 3.82 21.33
C GLY A 61 0.43 4.52 20.66
N LYS A 62 0.71 4.25 19.37
CA LYS A 62 1.82 4.88 18.63
C LYS A 62 1.41 6.04 17.71
N GLY A 63 0.15 6.46 17.80
CA GLY A 63 -0.37 7.62 17.07
C GLY A 63 -0.61 7.38 15.59
N TRP A 64 -0.96 6.15 15.21
CA TRP A 64 -1.39 5.82 13.85
C TRP A 64 -2.88 6.06 13.66
N LEU A 65 -3.24 6.76 12.59
CA LEU A 65 -4.57 6.68 11.99
C LEU A 65 -4.57 5.53 10.97
N THR A 66 -5.48 4.56 11.08
CA THR A 66 -5.59 3.48 10.10
C THR A 66 -6.75 3.79 9.15
N VAL A 67 -6.49 3.66 7.84
CA VAL A 67 -7.47 3.74 6.76
C VAL A 67 -7.45 2.40 6.03
N GLU A 68 -8.59 1.74 5.96
CA GLU A 68 -8.74 0.50 5.20
C GLU A 68 -9.29 0.87 3.83
N GLU A 69 -8.44 0.77 2.81
CA GLU A 69 -8.80 1.13 1.43
C GLU A 69 -8.19 0.13 0.46
N PRO A 70 -8.96 -0.90 0.04
CA PRO A 70 -8.46 -1.95 -0.84
C PRO A 70 -8.40 -1.56 -2.32
N LEU A 71 -9.10 -0.50 -2.76
CA LEU A 71 -9.31 -0.18 -4.18
C LEU A 71 -8.86 1.25 -4.55
N ASP A 72 -9.41 2.29 -3.91
CA ASP A 72 -9.15 3.69 -4.26
C ASP A 72 -7.97 4.28 -3.47
N LEU A 73 -6.78 3.73 -3.72
CA LEU A 73 -5.56 4.15 -3.07
C LEU A 73 -5.22 5.63 -3.32
N ALA A 74 -5.58 6.17 -4.48
CA ALA A 74 -5.35 7.58 -4.80
C ALA A 74 -6.20 8.48 -3.88
N GLN A 75 -7.49 8.16 -3.70
CA GLN A 75 -8.35 8.91 -2.78
C GLN A 75 -7.88 8.78 -1.33
N ALA A 76 -7.52 7.58 -0.85
CA ALA A 76 -6.99 7.42 0.51
C ALA A 76 -5.70 8.23 0.75
N LEU A 77 -4.83 8.37 -0.27
CA LEU A 77 -3.66 9.24 -0.20
C LEU A 77 -4.03 10.73 -0.13
N MET A 78 -5.11 11.16 -0.77
CA MET A 78 -5.62 12.53 -0.68
C MET A 78 -6.30 12.78 0.68
N ASP A 79 -7.07 11.84 1.19
CA ASP A 79 -7.76 11.94 2.49
C ASP A 79 -6.77 12.00 3.67
N THR A 80 -5.56 11.48 3.46
CA THR A 80 -4.46 11.52 4.43
C THR A 80 -3.44 12.63 4.14
N ALA A 81 -3.80 13.65 3.34
CA ALA A 81 -2.91 14.75 2.97
C ALA A 81 -2.37 15.55 4.16
N ASP A 82 -3.08 15.56 5.30
CA ASP A 82 -2.63 16.22 6.53
C ASP A 82 -1.61 15.40 7.35
N SER A 83 -1.29 14.19 6.90
CA SER A 83 -0.32 13.31 7.55
C SER A 83 1.09 13.59 7.04
N ALA A 84 2.02 13.85 7.97
CA ALA A 84 3.43 14.01 7.66
C ALA A 84 4.08 12.68 7.19
N VAL A 85 3.51 11.55 7.59
CA VAL A 85 3.97 10.22 7.20
C VAL A 85 2.77 9.36 6.80
N VAL A 86 2.84 8.74 5.62
CA VAL A 86 1.84 7.78 5.16
C VAL A 86 2.55 6.47 4.82
N LEU A 87 2.02 5.35 5.31
CA LEU A 87 2.53 4.01 5.02
C LEU A 87 1.43 3.21 4.32
N VAL A 88 1.72 2.68 3.15
CA VAL A 88 0.83 1.83 2.35
C VAL A 88 1.34 0.40 2.37
N ASP A 89 0.52 -0.53 2.87
CA ASP A 89 0.84 -1.95 3.00
C ASP A 89 -0.34 -2.80 2.47
N CYS A 90 -0.23 -3.43 1.29
CA CYS A 90 0.86 -3.35 0.30
C CYS A 90 0.36 -3.15 -1.13
N LEU A 91 1.23 -2.65 -1.99
CA LEU A 91 0.93 -2.40 -3.41
C LEU A 91 0.58 -3.69 -4.16
N THR A 92 1.23 -4.81 -3.84
CA THR A 92 0.91 -6.10 -4.48
C THR A 92 -0.53 -6.51 -4.21
N LEU A 93 -1.01 -6.36 -2.98
CA LEU A 93 -2.39 -6.72 -2.65
C LEU A 93 -3.39 -5.74 -3.28
N TRP A 94 -3.05 -4.46 -3.35
CA TRP A 94 -3.85 -3.46 -4.05
C TRP A 94 -4.04 -3.81 -5.54
N ILE A 95 -2.96 -4.14 -6.27
CA ILE A 95 -3.08 -4.59 -7.67
C ILE A 95 -3.93 -5.85 -7.81
N ASN A 96 -3.79 -6.80 -6.87
CA ASN A 96 -4.62 -8.00 -6.87
C ASN A 96 -6.12 -7.67 -6.66
N ASN A 97 -6.44 -6.74 -5.76
CA ASN A 97 -7.82 -6.32 -5.53
C ASN A 97 -8.43 -5.64 -6.76
N LEU A 98 -7.66 -4.81 -7.48
CA LEU A 98 -8.13 -4.19 -8.73
C LEU A 98 -8.48 -5.24 -9.78
N LEU A 99 -7.62 -6.25 -9.95
CA LEU A 99 -7.85 -7.35 -10.89
C LEU A 99 -9.06 -8.19 -10.48
N TYR A 100 -9.21 -8.49 -9.19
CA TYR A 100 -10.34 -9.24 -8.65
C TYR A 100 -11.66 -8.49 -8.82
N GLU A 101 -11.70 -7.18 -8.52
CA GLU A 101 -12.89 -6.34 -8.70
C GLU A 101 -13.32 -6.32 -10.17
N ALA A 102 -12.37 -6.19 -11.10
CA ALA A 102 -12.66 -6.24 -12.52
C ALA A 102 -13.22 -7.61 -12.94
N GLU A 103 -12.65 -8.70 -12.44
CA GLU A 103 -13.17 -10.06 -12.69
C GLU A 103 -14.60 -10.22 -12.18
N CYS A 104 -14.92 -9.73 -10.97
CA CYS A 104 -16.29 -9.74 -10.42
C CYS A 104 -17.30 -8.95 -11.27
N LEU A 105 -16.83 -7.98 -12.05
CA LEU A 105 -17.65 -7.17 -12.97
C LEU A 105 -17.68 -7.73 -14.40
N ASP A 106 -17.18 -8.95 -14.62
CA ASP A 106 -17.00 -9.58 -15.94
C ASP A 106 -16.13 -8.71 -16.89
N GLN A 107 -15.13 -8.04 -16.32
CA GLN A 107 -14.17 -7.18 -17.01
C GLN A 107 -12.75 -7.75 -16.94
N THR A 108 -11.86 -7.20 -17.77
CA THR A 108 -10.43 -7.47 -17.70
C THR A 108 -9.71 -6.14 -17.70
N LEU A 109 -8.81 -5.94 -16.74
CA LEU A 109 -7.92 -4.79 -16.74
C LEU A 109 -6.68 -5.08 -17.59
N SER A 110 -6.42 -4.20 -18.55
CA SER A 110 -5.17 -4.18 -19.27
C SER A 110 -4.05 -3.58 -18.42
N GLU A 111 -2.80 -3.89 -18.79
CA GLU A 111 -1.62 -3.27 -18.17
C GLU A 111 -1.66 -1.73 -18.28
N GLU A 112 -2.14 -1.17 -19.40
CA GLU A 112 -2.34 0.28 -19.56
C GLU A 112 -3.32 0.86 -18.54
N GLN A 113 -4.40 0.14 -18.21
CA GLN A 113 -5.36 0.59 -17.19
C GLN A 113 -4.71 0.58 -15.80
N ILE A 114 -3.94 -0.46 -15.48
CA ILE A 114 -3.16 -0.52 -14.23
C ILE A 114 -2.13 0.61 -14.16
N VAL A 115 -1.41 0.90 -15.25
CA VAL A 115 -0.47 2.03 -15.32
C VAL A 115 -1.18 3.36 -15.05
N ARG A 116 -2.41 3.55 -15.57
CA ARG A 116 -3.20 4.76 -15.27
C ARG A 116 -3.56 4.86 -13.79
N CYS A 117 -3.95 3.75 -13.15
CA CYS A 117 -4.19 3.72 -11.70
C CYS A 117 -2.92 4.09 -10.91
N CYS A 118 -1.77 3.53 -11.28
CA CYS A 118 -0.47 3.90 -10.69
C CYS A 118 -0.15 5.39 -10.90
N GLN A 119 -0.47 5.94 -12.07
CA GLN A 119 -0.29 7.36 -12.35
C GLN A 119 -1.11 8.23 -11.38
N GLN A 120 -2.38 7.87 -11.14
CA GLN A 120 -3.25 8.57 -10.18
C GLN A 120 -2.69 8.53 -8.76
N VAL A 121 -2.14 7.39 -8.33
CA VAL A 121 -1.46 7.25 -7.04
C VAL A 121 -0.23 8.17 -6.96
N ILE A 122 0.58 8.24 -8.03
CA ILE A 122 1.74 9.12 -8.10
C ILE A 122 1.32 10.59 -8.05
N GLU A 123 0.26 10.99 -8.75
CA GLU A 123 -0.28 12.35 -8.70
C GLU A 123 -0.76 12.69 -7.27
N ALA A 124 -1.49 11.79 -6.60
CA ALA A 124 -1.90 11.99 -5.21
C ALA A 124 -0.71 12.15 -4.24
N CYS A 125 0.47 11.60 -4.59
CA CYS A 125 1.69 11.76 -3.80
C CYS A 125 2.37 13.13 -3.95
N LYS A 126 1.95 14.01 -4.87
CA LYS A 126 2.67 15.26 -5.18
C LYS A 126 2.39 16.41 -4.21
N ASP A 127 1.22 16.41 -3.58
CA ASP A 127 0.82 17.51 -2.70
C ASP A 127 1.32 17.31 -1.26
N GLY A 128 1.70 18.42 -0.63
CA GLY A 128 2.12 18.49 0.78
C GLY A 128 3.63 18.49 1.02
N ASP A 129 4.00 18.19 2.27
CA ASP A 129 5.37 17.97 2.73
C ASP A 129 5.42 16.72 3.60
N ARG A 130 5.40 15.56 2.94
CA ARG A 130 5.19 14.26 3.59
C ARG A 130 6.14 13.18 3.09
N THR A 131 6.36 12.20 3.96
CA THR A 131 7.04 10.96 3.61
C THR A 131 6.02 9.87 3.35
N ILE A 132 6.02 9.30 2.15
CA ILE A 132 5.12 8.22 1.75
C ILE A 132 5.95 6.94 1.60
N ILE A 133 5.56 5.91 2.33
CA ILE A 133 6.25 4.62 2.38
C ILE A 133 5.38 3.58 1.69
N PHE A 134 5.84 3.02 0.59
CA PHE A 134 5.16 1.92 -0.10
C PHE A 134 5.84 0.60 0.20
N VAL A 135 5.05 -0.37 0.65
CA VAL A 135 5.48 -1.76 0.81
C VAL A 135 4.99 -2.58 -0.39
N THR A 136 5.86 -3.42 -0.94
CA THR A 136 5.52 -4.36 -2.02
C THR A 136 6.11 -5.74 -1.77
N ASN A 137 5.50 -6.78 -2.36
CA ASN A 137 6.08 -8.12 -2.38
C ASN A 137 6.86 -8.35 -3.67
N GLU A 138 8.04 -8.97 -3.53
CA GLU A 138 8.77 -9.51 -4.68
C GLU A 138 8.18 -10.87 -5.08
N LEU A 139 7.75 -11.00 -6.33
CA LEU A 139 7.06 -12.18 -6.88
C LEU A 139 7.76 -12.77 -8.12
N GLY A 140 8.74 -12.07 -8.70
CA GLY A 140 9.34 -12.42 -9.99
C GLY A 140 10.40 -13.54 -9.94
N MET A 141 10.87 -13.92 -8.75
CA MET A 141 11.95 -14.90 -8.57
C MET A 141 11.48 -16.36 -8.47
N GLY A 142 10.18 -16.62 -8.65
CA GLY A 142 9.58 -17.95 -8.60
C GLY A 142 9.37 -18.61 -9.97
N ILE A 143 8.73 -19.79 -9.95
CA ILE A 143 8.30 -20.51 -11.16
C ILE A 143 7.18 -19.72 -11.85
N VAL A 144 7.11 -19.78 -13.18
CA VAL A 144 6.01 -19.21 -13.96
C VAL A 144 4.70 -19.91 -13.58
N PRO A 145 3.64 -19.17 -13.15
CA PRO A 145 2.37 -19.78 -12.76
C PRO A 145 1.68 -20.56 -13.89
N ALA A 146 0.95 -21.61 -13.52
CA ALA A 146 0.24 -22.47 -14.46
C ALA A 146 -1.06 -21.84 -14.99
N ASP A 147 -1.74 -21.04 -14.17
CA ASP A 147 -2.96 -20.34 -14.56
C ASP A 147 -2.67 -18.96 -15.18
N ALA A 148 -3.59 -18.48 -16.03
CA ALA A 148 -3.41 -17.26 -16.80
C ALA A 148 -3.48 -15.99 -15.92
N ILE A 149 -4.33 -15.99 -14.90
CA ILE A 149 -4.56 -14.85 -14.01
C ILE A 149 -3.30 -14.57 -13.18
N SER A 150 -2.70 -15.60 -12.58
CA SER A 150 -1.47 -15.47 -11.81
C SER A 150 -0.27 -15.10 -12.68
N ARG A 151 -0.25 -15.49 -13.97
CA ARG A 151 0.75 -15.00 -14.93
C ARG A 151 0.56 -13.53 -15.27
N LEU A 152 -0.68 -13.07 -15.42
CA LEU A 152 -1.00 -11.68 -15.69
C LEU A 152 -0.64 -10.78 -14.49
N TYR A 153 -0.86 -11.27 -13.27
CA TYR A 153 -0.55 -10.56 -12.04
C TYR A 153 0.96 -10.37 -11.79
N ARG A 154 1.80 -11.29 -12.28
CA ARG A 154 3.26 -11.30 -12.05
C ARG A 154 4.01 -10.45 -13.06
#